data_AF-A0A4Y8LZE1-F1
#
_entry.id   AF-A0A4Y8LZE1-F1
#
_cell.length_a   1.000
_cell.length_b   1.000
_cell.length_c   1.000
_cell.angle_alpha   90.00
_cell.angle_beta   90.00
_cell.angle_gamma   90.00
#
_symmetry.space_group_name_H-M   'P 1'
#
loop_
_entity.id
_entity.type
_entity.pdbx_description
1 polymer ?
#
loop_
_entity_poly.entity_id
_entity_poly.type
_entity_poly.pdbx_seq_one_letter_code
_entity_poly.pdbx_strand_id
1 'polypeptide(L)' 'MLVLGGTAFFGRRLVRLLLAEGHDVTIATRGQTPDDFGDAVTRIKADRTNIGKQ' A
#
# COMPACT_ATOMS: atom_id res chain seq x y z
N MET A 1 9.43 -3.07 -4.02
CA MET A 1 9.29 -1.60 -4.14
C MET A 1 8.29 -1.08 -3.10
N LEU A 2 8.55 0.09 -2.50
CA LEU A 2 7.61 0.73 -1.57
C LEU A 2 6.69 1.70 -2.31
N VAL A 3 5.39 1.43 -2.30
CA VAL A 3 4.38 2.31 -2.90
C VAL A 3 3.68 3.08 -1.77
N LEU A 4 3.99 4.36 -1.65
CA LEU A 4 3.34 5.26 -0.70
C LEU A 4 2.07 5.84 -1.34
N GLY A 5 0.91 5.39 -0.84
CA GLY A 5 -0.43 5.94 -1.03
C GLY A 5 -0.62 7.01 -2.11
N GLY A 6 -0.69 6.60 -3.38
CA GLY A 6 -1.40 7.36 -4.41
C GLY A 6 -2.89 7.07 -4.24
N THR A 7 -3.74 8.11 -4.29
CA THR A 7 -5.21 8.08 -4.21
C THR A 7 -5.81 6.70 -4.49
N ALA A 8 -6.71 6.19 -3.64
CA ALA A 8 -7.15 4.78 -3.61
C ALA A 8 -7.42 4.11 -4.98
N PHE A 9 -7.73 4.88 -6.02
CA PHE A 9 -7.81 4.42 -7.41
C PHE A 9 -6.46 4.25 -8.14
N PHE A 10 -5.56 5.24 -8.08
CA PHE A 10 -4.28 5.20 -8.79
C PHE A 10 -3.33 4.17 -8.16
N GLY A 11 -3.28 4.14 -6.83
CA GLY A 11 -2.45 3.17 -6.09
C GLY A 11 -2.78 1.72 -6.46
N ARG A 12 -4.07 1.37 -6.61
CA ARG A 12 -4.47 -0.01 -6.93
C ARG A 12 -4.01 -0.47 -8.31
N ARG A 13 -4.13 0.39 -9.33
CA ARG A 13 -3.69 0.02 -10.69
C ARG A 13 -2.18 -0.16 -10.75
N LEU A 14 -1.43 0.72 -10.09
CA LEU A 14 0.03 0.60 -9.99
C LEU A 14 0.44 -0.71 -9.29
N VAL A 15 -0.18 -1.04 -8.15
CA VAL A 15 0.08 -2.29 -7.43
C VAL A 15 -0.18 -3.50 -8.33
N ARG A 16 -1.28 -3.54 -9.09
CA ARG A 16 -1.56 -4.64 -10.03
C ARG A 16 -0.47 -4.80 -11.08
N LEU A 17 0.03 -3.71 -11.66
CA LEU A 17 1.09 -3.76 -12.67
C LEU A 17 2.39 -4.29 -12.06
N LEU A 18 2.77 -3.80 -10.88
CA LEU A 18 3.97 -4.25 -10.20
C LEU A 18 3.91 -5.74 -9.82
N LEU A 19 2.75 -6.21 -9.33
CA LEU A 19 2.54 -7.63 -9.05
C LEU A 19 2.58 -8.49 -10.32
N ALA A 20 2.00 -8.01 -11.42
CA ALA A 20 2.03 -8.70 -12.71
C ALA A 20 3.45 -8.83 -13.29
N GLU A 21 4.33 -7.89 -12.97
CA GLU A 21 5.77 -7.94 -13.31
C GLU A 21 6.59 -8.79 -12.32
N GLY A 22 5.98 -9.35 -11.28
CA GLY A 22 6.65 -10.21 -10.30
C GLY A 22 7.43 -9.46 -9.23
N HIS A 23 7.16 -8.16 -9.02
CA HIS A 23 7.81 -7.39 -7.96
C HIS A 23 7.15 -7.63 -6.60
N ASP A 24 7.96 -7.64 -5.55
CA ASP A 24 7.46 -7.55 -4.18
C ASP A 24 6.92 -6.14 -3.91
N VAL A 25 5.64 -6.07 -3.53
CA VAL A 25 4.94 -4.80 -3.30
C VAL A 25 4.61 -4.63 -1.83
N THR A 26 5.01 -3.48 -1.28
CA THR A 26 4.62 -3.04 0.06
C THR A 26 3.72 -1.82 -0.03
N ILE A 27 2.55 -1.89 0.62
CA ILE A 27 1.53 -0.84 0.67
C ILE A 27 1.50 -0.21 2.06
N ALA A 28 1.68 1.11 2.13
CA ALA A 28 1.41 1.87 3.35
C ALA A 28 -0.05 2.39 3.35
N THR A 29 -0.86 1.96 4.31
CA THR A 29 -2.29 2.32 4.41
C THR A 29 -2.67 2.72 5.84
N ARG A 30 -3.74 3.51 6.02
CA ARG A 30 -4.35 3.77 7.34
C ARG A 30 -5.17 2.58 7.85
N GLY A 31 -5.39 1.57 7.01
CA GLY A 31 -6.17 0.37 7.34
C GLY A 31 -7.69 0.59 7.38
N GLN A 32 -8.18 1.72 6.85
CA GLN A 32 -9.62 2.01 6.81
C GLN A 32 -10.33 1.49 5.56
N THR A 33 -9.61 1.33 4.45
CA THR A 33 -10.16 0.84 3.19
C THR A 33 -9.56 -0.53 2.89
N PRO A 34 -10.39 -1.59 2.77
CA PRO A 34 -9.93 -2.89 2.31
C PRO A 34 -9.43 -2.81 0.86
N ASP A 35 -8.43 -3.63 0.53
CA ASP A 35 -7.94 -3.84 -0.83
C ASP A 35 -8.15 -5.31 -1.24
N ASP A 36 -8.07 -5.57 -2.54
CA ASP A 36 -8.30 -6.87 -3.18
C ASP A 36 -7.00 -7.68 -3.41
N PHE A 37 -5.88 -7.28 -2.81
CA PHE A 37 -4.57 -7.90 -3.08
C PHE A 37 -4.24 -9.13 -2.24
N GLY A 38 -5.03 -9.44 -1.20
CA GLY A 38 -4.80 -10.60 -0.34
C GLY A 38 -3.36 -10.64 0.21
N ASP A 39 -2.73 -11.82 0.20
CA ASP A 39 -1.36 -12.00 0.70
C ASP A 39 -0.27 -11.67 -0.33
N ALA A 40 -0.65 -11.21 -1.54
CA ALA A 40 0.31 -10.84 -2.58
C ALA A 40 1.09 -9.54 -2.26
N VAL A 41 0.70 -8.82 -1.21
CA VAL A 41 1.32 -7.55 -0.80
C VAL A 41 1.60 -7.52 0.69
N THR A 42 2.71 -6.88 1.05
CA THR A 42 2.99 -6.54 2.44
C THR A 42 2.26 -5.25 2.81
N ARG A 43 1.60 -5.21 3.97
CA ARG A 43 0.87 -4.02 4.44
C ARG A 43 1.55 -3.40 5.64
N ILE A 44 1.85 -2.11 5.54
CA ILE A 44 2.34 -1.29 6.65
C ILE A 44 1.21 -0.34 7.04
N LYS A 45 0.80 -0.38 8.32
CA LYS A 45 -0.15 0.59 8.85
C LYS A 45 0.58 1.90 9.13
N ALA A 46 0.37 2.90 8.28
CA ALA A 46 0.99 4.21 8.42
C ALA A 46 -0.09 5.25 8.74
N ASP A 47 -0.13 5.71 9.99
CA ASP A 47 -0.99 6.81 10.40
C ASP A 47 -0.21 8.13 10.33
N ARG A 48 -0.58 8.98 9.36
CA ARG A 48 0.05 10.29 9.15
C ARG A 48 -0.40 11.33 10.20
N THR A 49 -1.33 11.00 11.09
CA THR A 49 -1.73 11.91 12.19
C THR A 49 -0.79 11.86 13.40
N ASN A 50 0.11 10.88 13.47
CA ASN A 50 1.10 10.80 14.55
C ASN A 50 2.46 11.37 14.09
N ILE A 51 2.51 12.69 13.96
CA ILE A 51 3.78 13.44 13.92
C ILE A 51 4.32 13.56 15.35
N GLY A 52 5.02 12.51 15.79
CA GLY A 52 5.90 12.52 16.96
C GLY A 52 5.31 11.93 18.24
N LYS A 53 5.88 10.81 18.68
CA LYS A 53 6.80 10.77 19.83
C LYS A 53 7.59 9.47 19.82
N GLN A 54 8.91 9.62 19.96
CA GLN A 54 9.82 8.55 20.41
C GLN A 54 9.48 8.18 21.85
#